data_AF-A0A3L7PNC4-F1
#
_entry.id   AF-A0A3L7PNC4-F1
#
_cell.length_a   1.000
_cell.length_b   1.000
_cell.length_c   1.000
_cell.angle_alpha   90.00
_cell.angle_beta   90.00
_cell.angle_gamma   90.00
#
_symmetry.space_group_name_H-M   'P 1'
#
loop_
_entity.id
_entity.type
_entity.pdbx_description
1 polymer ?
#
loop_
_entity_poly.entity_id
_entity_poly.type
_entity_poly.pdbx_seq_one_letter_code
_entity_poly.pdbx_strand_id
1 'polypeptide(L)'
;MESRSHFIEIDLLRGGGTVWPVAVRPPGDYYVAVSRAERRPKVELYSWTLRDALPSVSIPLKAGTPDVILSLRDAFNSVYEDSRYGRSLYSISLSPKLSAEDQLWVHPLLQQPAGSHPN
;
A
#
# COMPACT_ATOMS: atom_id res chain seq x y z
N MET A 1 -5.14 -2.02 -24.92
CA MET A 1 -4.57 -1.25 -23.78
C MET A 1 -3.51 -0.33 -24.37
N GLU A 2 -3.94 0.76 -25.02
CA GLU A 2 -3.13 1.56 -25.98
C GLU A 2 -2.71 2.92 -25.39
N SER A 3 -2.31 2.97 -24.12
CA SER A 3 -1.83 4.21 -23.50
C SER A 3 -0.31 4.28 -23.56
N ARG A 4 0.23 5.45 -23.93
CA ARG A 4 1.68 5.74 -23.84
C ARG A 4 2.12 6.11 -22.41
N SER A 5 1.19 6.31 -21.48
CA SER A 5 1.52 6.59 -20.08
C SER A 5 1.87 5.30 -19.34
N HIS A 6 2.78 5.39 -18.37
CA HIS A 6 2.93 4.37 -17.34
C HIS A 6 1.65 4.31 -16.50
N PHE A 7 1.36 3.13 -15.98
CA PHE A 7 0.22 2.92 -15.11
C PHE A 7 0.74 2.40 -13.76
N ILE A 8 0.27 3.01 -12.67
CA ILE A 8 0.59 2.61 -11.31
C ILE A 8 -0.72 2.52 -10.53
N GLU A 9 -0.97 1.38 -9.90
CA GLU A 9 -2.08 1.21 -8.95
C GLU A 9 -1.53 0.86 -7.58
N ILE A 10 -2.02 1.58 -6.57
CA ILE A 10 -1.76 1.32 -5.16
C ILE A 10 -3.04 0.70 -4.60
N ASP A 11 -3.04 -0.61 -4.45
CA ASP A 11 -4.18 -1.39 -3.98
C ASP A 11 -4.04 -1.64 -2.47
N LEU A 12 -4.77 -0.83 -1.70
CA LEU A 12 -4.91 -0.94 -0.25
C LEU A 12 -6.23 -1.61 0.16
N LEU A 13 -6.95 -2.20 -0.79
CA LEU A 13 -8.26 -2.78 -0.52
C LEU A 13 -8.10 -4.10 0.23
N ARG A 14 -8.87 -4.23 1.31
CA ARG A 14 -8.94 -5.47 2.12
C ARG A 14 -10.06 -6.42 1.70
N GLY A 15 -10.84 -6.02 0.70
CA GLY A 15 -11.97 -6.77 0.19
C GLY A 15 -12.36 -6.26 -1.20
N GLY A 16 -13.13 -7.07 -1.92
CA GLY A 16 -13.35 -6.88 -3.35
C GLY A 16 -12.32 -7.64 -4.20
N GLY A 17 -12.63 -7.83 -5.49
CA GLY A 17 -11.71 -8.45 -6.44
C GLY A 17 -10.62 -7.47 -6.86
N THR A 18 -9.40 -7.96 -6.99
CA THR A 18 -8.25 -7.17 -7.46
C THR A 18 -8.37 -6.96 -8.95
N VAL A 19 -7.97 -5.79 -9.45
CA VAL A 19 -8.15 -5.44 -10.87
C VAL A 19 -7.09 -6.10 -11.78
N TRP A 20 -6.01 -6.66 -11.23
CA TRP A 20 -4.88 -7.16 -12.02
C TRP A 20 -4.99 -8.65 -12.40
N PRO A 21 -4.97 -8.98 -13.70
CA PRO A 21 -4.83 -10.36 -14.16
C PRO A 21 -3.35 -10.79 -14.07
N VAL A 22 -2.83 -10.95 -12.86
CA VAL A 22 -1.51 -11.57 -12.66
C VAL A 22 -1.71 -13.08 -12.56
N ALA A 23 -1.02 -13.85 -13.40
CA ALA A 23 -1.15 -15.31 -13.46
C ALA A 23 -0.86 -15.98 -12.10
N VAL A 24 0.07 -15.41 -11.33
CA VAL A 24 0.39 -15.81 -9.96
C VAL A 24 0.60 -14.55 -9.13
N ARG A 25 -0.25 -14.34 -8.12
CA ARG A 25 -0.08 -13.24 -7.17
C ARG A 25 0.86 -13.71 -6.05
N PRO A 26 1.96 -13.01 -5.76
CA PRO A 26 2.76 -13.28 -4.58
C PRO A 26 1.89 -13.06 -3.32
N PRO A 27 2.16 -13.79 -2.22
CA PRO A 27 1.48 -13.56 -0.95
C PRO A 27 1.58 -12.09 -0.50
N GLY A 28 0.51 -11.60 0.11
CA GLY A 28 0.40 -10.24 0.60
C GLY A 28 -1.06 -9.84 0.85
N ASP A 29 -1.23 -8.80 1.65
CA ASP A 29 -2.54 -8.18 1.88
C ASP A 29 -2.76 -7.00 0.94
N TYR A 30 -1.68 -6.29 0.60
CA TYR A 30 -1.68 -5.05 -0.16
C TYR A 30 -0.61 -5.05 -1.23
N TYR A 31 -0.84 -4.26 -2.28
CA TYR A 31 -0.06 -4.35 -3.49
C TYR A 31 0.17 -3.00 -4.15
N VAL A 32 1.30 -2.85 -4.83
CA VAL A 32 1.50 -1.84 -5.86
C VAL A 32 1.85 -2.51 -7.16
N ALA A 33 1.07 -2.23 -8.20
CA ALA A 33 1.31 -2.69 -9.55
C ALA A 33 1.90 -1.54 -10.37
N VAL A 34 3.10 -1.75 -10.93
CA VAL A 34 3.76 -0.81 -11.84
C VAL A 34 3.80 -1.43 -13.23
N SER A 35 2.98 -0.89 -14.14
CA SER A 35 2.93 -1.29 -15.55
C SER A 35 3.55 -0.21 -16.42
N ARG A 36 4.80 -0.43 -16.82
CA ARG A 36 5.53 0.49 -17.69
C ARG A 36 5.08 0.34 -19.14
N ALA A 37 4.85 1.46 -19.82
CA ALA A 37 4.27 1.46 -21.16
C ALA A 37 5.06 0.60 -22.16
N GLU A 38 6.37 0.67 -22.09
CA GLU A 38 7.32 -0.02 -22.96
C GLU A 38 7.50 -1.52 -22.65
N ARG A 39 7.02 -2.00 -21.49
CA ARG A 39 7.19 -3.40 -21.06
C ARG A 39 5.89 -4.21 -21.04
N ARG A 40 4.77 -3.62 -21.45
CA ARG A 40 3.46 -4.28 -21.42
C ARG A 40 3.47 -5.57 -22.25
N PRO A 41 2.75 -6.62 -21.80
CA PRO A 41 1.81 -6.65 -20.68
C PRO A 41 2.46 -6.94 -19.30
N LYS A 42 3.79 -6.87 -19.15
CA LYS A 42 4.45 -7.17 -17.87
C LYS A 42 4.13 -6.10 -16.82
N VAL A 43 4.06 -6.55 -15.57
CA VAL A 43 3.80 -5.72 -14.38
C VAL A 43 4.85 -6.06 -13.32
N GLU A 44 5.46 -5.04 -12.74
CA GLU A 44 6.26 -5.15 -11.53
C GLU A 44 5.31 -5.03 -10.34
N LEU A 45 5.30 -6.04 -9.46
CA LEU A 45 4.36 -6.10 -8.34
C LEU A 45 5.13 -6.09 -7.02
N TYR A 46 4.81 -5.11 -6.19
CA TYR A 46 5.25 -5.00 -4.81
C TYR A 46 4.11 -5.53 -3.95
N SER A 47 4.40 -6.43 -3.01
CA SER A 47 3.41 -6.95 -2.06
C SER A 47 3.92 -6.86 -0.63
N TRP A 48 3.01 -6.62 0.30
CA TRP A 48 3.30 -6.59 1.73
C TRP A 48 2.05 -6.98 2.53
N THR A 49 2.25 -7.34 3.79
CA THR A 49 1.18 -7.66 4.74
C THR A 49 0.88 -6.48 5.65
N LEU A 50 -0.21 -6.54 6.40
CA LEU A 50 -0.55 -5.54 7.41
C LEU A 50 0.55 -5.31 8.46
N ARG A 51 1.39 -6.31 8.71
CA ARG A 51 2.44 -6.25 9.74
C ARG A 51 3.75 -5.65 9.23
N ASP A 52 3.89 -5.56 7.91
CA ASP A 52 5.09 -5.05 7.28
C ASP A 52 5.11 -3.52 7.26
N ALA A 53 6.32 -2.96 7.19
CA ALA A 53 6.50 -1.57 6.84
C ALA A 53 5.95 -1.30 5.42
N LEU A 54 5.26 -0.17 5.23
CA LEU A 54 4.92 0.30 3.89
C LEU A 54 6.19 0.41 3.02
N PRO A 55 6.20 -0.17 1.80
CA PRO A 55 7.40 -0.29 1.00
C PRO A 55 7.79 1.03 0.33
N SER A 56 9.01 1.07 -0.18
CA SER A 56 9.42 2.04 -1.19
C SER A 56 9.24 1.44 -2.59
N VAL A 57 8.69 2.23 -3.51
CA VAL A 57 8.35 1.78 -4.87
C VAL A 57 9.09 2.59 -5.92
N SER A 58 9.65 1.92 -6.92
CA SER A 58 10.31 2.57 -8.05
C SER A 58 9.25 3.04 -9.06
N ILE A 59 9.13 4.36 -9.22
CA ILE A 59 8.13 4.98 -10.09
C ILE A 59 8.79 5.41 -11.41
N PRO A 60 8.33 4.90 -12.56
CA PRO A 60 8.80 5.35 -13.86
C PRO A 60 8.39 6.80 -14.11
N LEU A 61 9.34 7.59 -14.59
CA LEU A 61 9.08 8.92 -15.14
C LEU A 61 8.93 8.84 -16.66
N LYS A 62 9.57 9.72 -17.42
CA LYS A 62 9.61 9.62 -18.88
C LYS A 62 10.62 8.54 -19.29
N ALA A 63 10.37 7.88 -20.42
CA ALA A 63 11.30 6.92 -21.00
C ALA A 63 12.73 7.51 -21.11
N GLY A 64 13.73 6.73 -20.71
CA GLY A 64 15.13 7.15 -20.66
C GLY A 64 15.53 7.93 -19.41
N THR A 65 14.59 8.24 -18.51
CA THR A 65 14.89 8.81 -17.19
C THR A 65 14.96 7.68 -16.16
N PRO A 66 15.92 7.71 -15.22
CA PRO A 66 15.91 6.79 -14.08
C PRO A 66 14.62 6.91 -13.28
N ASP A 67 14.22 5.81 -12.66
CA ASP A 67 13.08 5.81 -11.75
C ASP A 67 13.34 6.67 -10.52
N VAL A 68 12.27 7.23 -9.99
CA VAL A 68 12.28 7.88 -8.68
C VAL A 68 11.73 6.91 -7.64
N ILE A 69 12.38 6.85 -6.48
CA ILE A 69 11.89 6.05 -5.35
C ILE A 69 10.83 6.84 -4.59
N LEU A 70 9.62 6.29 -4.53
CA LEU A 70 8.51 6.80 -3.72
C LEU A 70 8.41 5.99 -2.43
N SER A 71 8.64 6.64 -1.29
CA SER A 71 8.36 6.06 0.04
C SER A 71 6.86 6.12 0.31
N LEU A 72 6.18 4.97 0.27
CA LEU A 72 4.75 4.92 0.60
C LEU A 72 4.51 5.22 2.08
N ARG A 73 5.48 4.89 2.94
CA ARG A 73 5.45 5.22 4.37
C ARG A 73 5.35 6.73 4.56
N ASP A 74 6.23 7.51 3.93
CA ASP A 74 6.26 8.96 4.13
C ASP A 74 5.03 9.62 3.53
N ALA A 75 4.59 9.16 2.35
CA ALA A 75 3.35 9.64 1.74
C ALA A 75 2.12 9.36 2.63
N PHE A 76 2.03 8.15 3.20
CA PHE A 76 0.94 7.78 4.10
C PHE A 76 0.96 8.61 5.38
N ASN A 77 2.11 8.73 6.03
CA ASN A 77 2.27 9.50 7.26
C ASN A 77 1.91 10.98 7.05
N SER A 78 2.36 11.57 5.94
CA SER A 78 2.02 12.95 5.58
C SER A 78 0.50 13.16 5.50
N VAL A 79 -0.20 12.30 4.74
CA VAL A 79 -1.67 12.37 4.62
C VAL A 79 -2.36 12.11 5.96
N TYR A 80 -1.82 11.19 6.76
CA TYR A 80 -2.37 10.80 8.05
C TYR A 80 -2.35 11.96 9.06
N GLU A 81 -1.21 12.64 9.17
CA GLU A 81 -1.02 13.79 10.05
C GLU A 81 -1.82 15.00 9.58
N ASP A 82 -1.73 15.34 8.28
CA ASP A 82 -2.41 16.52 7.71
C ASP A 82 -3.93 16.43 7.85
N SER A 83 -4.49 15.21 7.71
CA SER A 83 -5.93 14.97 7.84
C SER A 83 -6.39 14.75 9.29
N ARG A 84 -5.46 14.71 10.26
CA ARG A 84 -5.71 14.46 11.69
C ARG A 84 -6.52 13.20 11.95
N TYR A 85 -6.30 12.14 11.17
CA TYR A 85 -7.08 10.90 11.24
C TYR A 85 -7.05 10.23 12.61
N GLY A 86 -5.97 10.44 13.39
CA GLY A 86 -5.83 9.91 14.74
C GLY A 86 -6.91 10.36 15.73
N ARG A 87 -7.73 11.36 15.40
CA ARG A 87 -8.78 11.87 16.29
C ARG A 87 -10.14 11.18 16.14
N SER A 88 -10.40 10.51 15.02
CA SER A 88 -11.76 10.06 14.69
C SER A 88 -11.86 8.65 14.08
N LEU A 89 -10.77 8.10 13.53
CA LEU A 89 -10.85 6.81 12.83
C LEU A 89 -10.83 5.59 13.76
N TYR A 90 -10.18 5.67 14.92
CA TYR A 90 -9.96 4.50 15.78
C TYR A 90 -11.19 4.02 16.56
N SER A 91 -12.28 4.80 16.61
CA SER A 91 -13.55 4.37 17.18
C SER A 91 -14.44 3.63 16.18
N ILE A 92 -14.03 3.53 14.91
CA ILE A 92 -14.82 2.92 13.83
C ILE A 92 -14.42 1.45 13.68
N SER A 93 -15.42 0.57 13.73
CA SER A 93 -15.22 -0.86 13.46
C SER A 93 -14.76 -1.10 12.01
N LEU A 94 -13.72 -1.92 11.85
CA LEU A 94 -13.19 -2.27 10.53
C LEU A 94 -14.20 -3.09 9.72
N SER A 95 -14.42 -2.67 8.47
CA SER A 95 -15.15 -3.42 7.45
C SER A 95 -14.33 -3.45 6.15
N PRO A 96 -13.90 -4.62 5.64
CA PRO A 96 -14.09 -5.95 6.23
C PRO A 96 -13.35 -6.13 7.57
N LYS A 97 -13.72 -7.16 8.34
CA LYS A 97 -13.01 -7.50 9.59
C LYS A 97 -11.60 -8.02 9.28
N LEU A 98 -10.68 -7.83 10.22
CA LEU A 98 -9.34 -8.41 10.15
C LEU A 98 -9.41 -9.92 10.39
N SER A 99 -8.38 -10.66 9.97
CA SER A 99 -8.22 -12.06 10.36
C SER A 99 -8.10 -12.18 11.89
N ALA A 100 -8.38 -13.35 12.47
CA ALA A 100 -8.25 -13.55 13.91
C ALA A 100 -6.81 -13.29 14.40
N GLU A 101 -5.82 -13.69 13.60
CA GLU A 101 -4.40 -13.51 13.92
C GLU A 101 -4.02 -12.03 13.89
N ASP A 102 -4.45 -11.28 12.89
CA ASP A 102 -4.16 -9.85 12.79
C ASP A 102 -4.91 -9.03 13.84
N GLN A 103 -6.12 -9.46 14.24
CA GLN A 103 -6.82 -8.81 15.37
C GLN A 103 -6.02 -8.94 16.66
N LEU A 104 -5.49 -10.14 16.95
CA LEU A 104 -4.65 -10.36 18.13
C LEU A 104 -3.36 -9.54 18.07
N TRP A 105 -2.78 -9.36 16.88
CA TRP A 105 -1.59 -8.54 16.69
C TRP A 105 -1.86 -7.03 16.83
N VAL A 106 -2.94 -6.51 16.24
CA VAL A 106 -3.29 -5.08 16.27
C VAL A 106 -3.74 -4.62 17.66
N HIS A 107 -4.49 -5.46 18.39
CA HIS A 107 -5.12 -5.05 19.64
C HIS A 107 -4.16 -4.40 20.66
N PRO A 108 -2.99 -4.98 20.99
CA PRO A 108 -2.05 -4.32 21.90
C PRO A 108 -1.43 -3.04 21.33
N LEU A 109 -1.33 -2.87 20.01
CA LEU A 109 -0.78 -1.67 19.38
C LEU A 109 -1.73 -0.47 19.51
N LEU A 110 -3.04 -0.70 19.46
CA LEU A 110 -4.06 0.34 19.61
C LEU A 110 -4.20 0.86 21.05
N GLN A 111 -3.74 0.10 22.04
CA GLN A 111 -3.75 0.49 23.45
C GLN A 111 -2.54 1.36 23.83
N GLN A 112 -1.56 1.51 22.93
CA GLN A 112 -0.42 2.39 23.15
C GLN A 112 -0.83 3.83 22.83
N PRO A 113 -0.55 4.81 23.72
CA PRO A 113 -0.82 6.20 23.40
C PRO A 113 -0.02 6.61 22.14
N ALA A 114 -0.67 7.34 21.23
CA ALA A 114 -0.17 7.70 19.90
C ALA A 114 1.09 8.60 19.86
N GLY A 115 1.89 8.63 20.94
CA GLY A 115 3.11 9.44 21.07
C GLY A 115 4.34 8.67 21.56
N SER A 116 4.28 7.34 21.69
CA SER A 116 5.41 6.52 22.16
C SER A 116 6.18 5.87 21.00
N HIS A 117 6.62 6.66 20.02
CA HIS A 117 7.65 6.18 19.09
C HIS A 117 9.04 6.43 19.71
N PRO A 118 9.84 5.40 20.03
CA PRO A 118 11.25 5.62 20.31
C PRO A 118 11.95 6.00 19.00
N ASN A 119 12.80 7.03 19.11
CA ASN A 119 13.74 7.51 18.11
C ASN A 119 14.70 6.40 17.66
#